data_AF-A0A222AK06-F1
#
_entry.id   AF-A0A222AK06-F1
#
_cell.length_a   1.000
_cell.length_b   1.000
_cell.length_c   1.000
_cell.angle_alpha   90.00
_cell.angle_beta   90.00
_cell.angle_gamma   90.00
#
_symmetry.space_group_name_H-M   'P 1'
#
loop_
_entity.id
_entity.type
_entity.pdbx_description
1 polymer ?
#
loop_
_entity_poly.entity_id
_entity_poly.type
_entity_poly.pdbx_seq_one_letter_code
_entity_poly.pdbx_strand_id
1 'polypeptide(L)'
;MARGTTFCAILHLKEDNARFVLLVLILLLYMLIGAGIFHVIEGSTETRERLEYSDFFKDYIDKQRFNNATFNESEFMEVLKRYASASAKGLLPEKRPRWDFPGAFYFVAT
;
A
#
# COMPACT_ATOMS: atom_id res chain seq x y z
N MET A 1 16.39 36.84 38.02
CA MET A 1 16.58 36.72 36.55
C MET A 1 16.94 35.27 36.27
N ALA A 2 16.21 34.44 35.56
CA ALA A 2 14.96 34.57 34.81
C ALA A 2 14.13 33.31 35.12
N ARG A 3 12.84 33.48 35.45
CA ARG A 3 11.91 32.34 35.49
C ARG A 3 11.77 31.86 34.06
N GLY A 4 12.22 30.64 33.77
CA GLY A 4 11.91 29.97 32.53
C GLY A 4 10.40 29.79 32.45
N THR A 5 9.70 30.78 31.91
CA THR A 5 8.31 30.73 31.49
C THR A 5 8.23 29.68 30.38
N THR A 6 8.10 28.45 30.86
CA THR A 6 8.02 27.23 30.09
C THR A 6 6.69 27.30 29.34
N PHE A 7 6.76 27.13 28.03
CA PHE A 7 5.68 27.07 27.03
C PHE A 7 4.31 26.51 27.55
N CYS A 8 4.34 25.61 28.53
CA CYS A 8 3.18 25.08 29.25
C CYS A 8 2.27 26.13 29.93
N ALA A 9 2.82 27.23 30.47
CA ALA A 9 2.04 28.24 31.20
C ALA A 9 1.19 29.13 30.27
N ILE A 10 1.60 29.28 29.01
CA ILE A 10 0.91 30.10 28.00
C ILE A 10 -0.31 29.37 27.41
N LEU A 11 -0.29 28.03 27.43
CA LEU A 11 -1.30 27.19 26.78
C LEU A 11 -2.42 26.68 27.71
N HIS A 12 -2.37 26.96 29.02
CA HIS A 12 -3.35 26.51 30.02
C HIS A 12 -3.79 25.03 29.84
N LEU A 13 -2.83 24.19 29.41
CA LEU A 13 -3.06 22.77 29.20
C LEU A 13 -3.01 22.09 30.56
N LYS A 14 -4.09 21.43 30.96
CA LYS A 14 -4.05 20.45 32.05
C LYS A 14 -2.96 19.42 31.72
N GLU A 15 -2.24 18.96 32.75
CA GLU A 15 -1.11 18.06 32.62
C GLU A 15 -1.40 16.84 31.71
N ASP A 16 -2.60 16.27 31.82
CA ASP A 16 -3.05 15.14 30.99
C ASP A 16 -3.16 15.50 29.49
N ASN A 17 -3.67 16.69 29.17
CA ASN A 17 -3.76 17.16 27.79
C ASN A 17 -2.38 17.45 27.21
N ALA A 18 -1.46 17.98 28.03
CA ALA A 18 -0.08 18.21 27.62
C ALA A 18 0.66 16.90 27.32
N ARG A 19 0.46 15.86 28.15
CA ARG A 19 1.00 14.51 27.92
C ARG A 19 0.45 13.89 26.64
N PHE A 20 -0.86 14.01 26.41
CA PHE A 20 -1.49 13.49 25.19
C PHE A 20 -0.93 14.18 23.93
N VAL A 21 -0.84 15.51 23.95
CA VAL A 21 -0.25 16.28 22.84
C VAL A 21 1.21 15.86 22.61
N LEU A 22 2.00 15.73 23.66
CA LEU A 22 3.39 15.27 23.55
C LEU A 22 3.48 13.87 22.92
N LEU A 23 2.60 12.94 23.34
CA LEU A 23 2.55 11.59 22.79
C LEU A 23 2.19 11.61 21.30
N VAL A 24 1.22 12.42 20.88
CA VAL A 24 0.87 12.60 19.47
C VAL A 24 2.07 13.13 18.67
N LEU A 25 2.80 14.11 19.20
CA LEU A 25 3.99 14.65 18.53
C LEU A 25 5.10 13.60 18.37
N ILE A 26 5.36 12.82 19.42
CA ILE A 26 6.34 11.72 19.38
C ILE A 26 5.91 10.65 18.38
N LEU A 27 4.62 10.29 18.36
CA LEU A 27 4.07 9.31 17.43
C LEU A 27 4.19 9.78 15.97
N LEU A 28 3.89 11.06 15.70
CA LEU A 28 4.07 11.65 14.37
C LEU A 28 5.55 11.61 13.95
N LEU A 29 6.47 11.96 14.83
CA LEU A 29 7.91 11.87 14.56
C LEU A 29 8.32 10.43 14.24
N TYR A 30 7.85 9.47 15.03
CA TYR A 30 8.08 8.04 14.79
C TYR A 30 7.56 7.61 13.41
N MET A 31 6.33 7.99 13.04
CA MET A 31 5.77 7.68 11.72
C MET A 31 6.55 8.32 10.57
N LEU A 32 7.02 9.56 10.73
CA LEU A 32 7.84 10.24 9.71
C LEU A 32 9.18 9.53 9.49
N ILE A 33 9.84 9.12 10.58
CA ILE A 33 11.09 8.33 10.49
C ILE A 33 10.81 6.99 9.80
N GLY A 34 9.75 6.28 10.21
CA GLY A 34 9.35 5.02 9.59
C GLY A 34 9.06 5.16 8.10
N ALA A 35 8.30 6.20 7.71
CA ALA A 35 8.00 6.50 6.31
C ALA A 35 9.28 6.79 5.50
N GLY A 36 10.23 7.54 6.07
CA GLY A 36 11.53 7.79 5.43
C GLY A 36 12.34 6.51 5.21
N ILE A 37 12.41 5.64 6.22
CA ILE A 37 13.11 4.35 6.15
C ILE A 37 12.49 3.48 5.05
N PHE A 38 11.16 3.28 5.07
CA PHE A 38 10.47 2.48 4.05
C PHE A 38 10.60 3.09 2.65
N HIS A 39 10.55 4.41 2.52
CA HIS A 39 10.73 5.06 1.22
C HIS A 39 12.11 4.76 0.61
N VAL A 40 13.18 4.81 1.42
CA VAL A 40 14.54 4.52 0.95
C VAL A 40 14.71 3.04 0.61
N ILE A 41 14.19 2.14 1.45
CA ILE A 41 14.35 0.70 1.26
C ILE A 41 13.50 0.19 0.09
N GLU A 42 12.21 0.53 0.06
CA GLU A 42 11.26 -0.04 -0.89
C GLU A 42 11.16 0.77 -2.19
N GLY A 43 11.46 2.07 -2.18
CA GLY A 43 11.24 2.94 -3.34
C GLY A 43 12.09 2.59 -4.56
N SER A 44 13.35 2.18 -4.34
CA SER A 44 14.22 1.73 -5.43
C SER A 44 13.75 0.39 -6.02
N THR A 45 13.30 -0.54 -5.16
CA THR A 45 12.74 -1.83 -5.56
C THR A 45 11.45 -1.66 -6.37
N GLU A 46 10.51 -0.85 -5.89
CA GLU A 46 9.26 -0.56 -6.60
C GLU A 46 9.52 0.02 -7.99
N THR A 47 10.45 0.96 -8.10
CA THR A 47 10.78 1.60 -9.40
C THR A 47 11.35 0.57 -10.38
N ARG A 48 12.25 -0.30 -9.90
CA ARG A 48 12.84 -1.36 -10.72
C ARG A 48 11.79 -2.37 -11.19
N GLU A 49 10.97 -2.90 -10.27
CA GLU A 49 9.94 -3.88 -10.60
C GLU A 49 8.87 -3.31 -11.54
N ARG A 50 8.53 -2.02 -11.39
CA ARG A 50 7.63 -1.31 -12.29
C ARG A 50 8.21 -1.22 -13.71
N LEU A 51 9.49 -0.92 -13.84
CA LEU A 51 10.16 -0.85 -15.14
C LEU A 51 10.25 -2.24 -15.78
N GLU A 52 10.71 -3.25 -15.02
CA GLU A 52 10.80 -4.64 -15.49
C GLU A 52 9.45 -5.15 -15.99
N TYR A 53 8.36 -4.88 -15.24
CA TYR A 53 7.01 -5.24 -15.65
C TYR A 53 6.57 -4.49 -16.91
N SER A 54 6.82 -3.18 -16.99
CA SER A 54 6.45 -2.35 -18.13
C SER A 54 7.18 -2.81 -19.41
N ASP A 55 8.46 -3.11 -19.32
CA ASP A 55 9.28 -3.57 -20.44
C ASP A 55 8.83 -4.94 -20.92
N PHE A 56 8.64 -5.89 -19.98
CA PHE A 56 8.08 -7.20 -20.30
C PHE A 56 6.71 -7.09 -20.99
N PHE A 57 5.82 -6.25 -20.45
CA PHE A 57 4.47 -6.12 -20.97
C PHE A 57 4.47 -5.53 -22.38
N LYS A 58 5.28 -4.48 -22.61
CA LYS A 58 5.42 -3.87 -23.93
C LYS A 58 5.98 -4.85 -24.96
N ASP A 59 7.06 -5.55 -24.62
CA ASP A 59 7.66 -6.57 -25.48
C ASP A 59 6.67 -7.68 -25.83
N TYR A 60 5.86 -8.12 -24.86
CA TYR A 60 4.80 -9.11 -25.12
C TYR A 60 3.75 -8.59 -26.11
N ILE A 61 3.23 -7.37 -25.91
CA ILE A 61 2.24 -6.77 -26.80
C ILE A 61 2.79 -6.60 -28.21
N ASP A 62 4.01 -6.08 -28.35
CA ASP A 62 4.66 -5.87 -29.65
C ASP A 62 4.84 -7.21 -30.40
N LYS A 63 5.25 -8.28 -29.68
CA LYS A 63 5.34 -9.64 -30.24
C LYS A 63 3.99 -10.19 -30.68
N GLN A 64 2.92 -9.98 -29.91
CA GLN A 64 1.57 -10.44 -30.29
C GLN A 64 1.04 -9.69 -31.51
N ARG A 65 1.24 -8.37 -31.55
CA ARG A 65 0.85 -7.54 -32.70
C ARG A 65 1.55 -7.95 -33.98
N PHE A 66 2.83 -8.31 -33.91
CA PHE A 66 3.59 -8.75 -35.08
C PHE A 66 3.23 -10.16 -35.55
N ASN A 67 3.03 -11.10 -34.61
CA ASN A 67 2.83 -12.52 -34.95
C ASN A 67 1.37 -12.92 -35.19
N ASN A 68 0.40 -12.13 -34.72
CA ASN A 68 -1.03 -12.48 -34.76
C ASN A 68 -1.88 -11.32 -35.30
N ALA A 69 -2.25 -11.38 -36.58
CA ALA A 69 -3.07 -10.36 -37.25
C ALA A 69 -4.47 -10.18 -36.64
N THR A 70 -4.96 -11.16 -35.87
CA THR A 70 -6.25 -11.14 -35.17
C THR A 70 -6.14 -10.72 -33.70
N PHE A 71 -4.95 -10.36 -33.22
CA PHE A 71 -4.78 -9.93 -31.83
C PHE A 71 -5.52 -8.61 -31.56
N ASN A 72 -6.48 -8.65 -30.64
CA ASN A 72 -7.18 -7.47 -30.14
C ASN A 72 -6.62 -7.08 -28.76
N GLU A 73 -5.79 -6.03 -28.76
CA GLU A 73 -5.17 -5.50 -27.55
C GLU A 73 -6.20 -5.03 -26.52
N SER A 74 -7.32 -4.44 -26.96
CA SER A 74 -8.36 -3.92 -26.05
C SER A 74 -9.09 -5.03 -25.28
N GLU A 75 -9.41 -6.12 -25.98
CA GLU A 75 -10.02 -7.31 -25.37
C GLU A 75 -9.04 -7.98 -24.41
N PHE A 76 -7.77 -8.10 -24.79
CA PHE A 76 -6.73 -8.63 -23.91
C PHE A 76 -6.58 -7.80 -22.62
N MET A 77 -6.57 -6.46 -22.74
CA MET A 77 -6.54 -5.58 -21.57
C MET A 77 -7.79 -5.72 -20.70
N GLU A 78 -8.96 -5.95 -21.30
CA GLU A 78 -10.18 -6.23 -20.55
C GLU A 78 -10.08 -7.54 -19.76
N VAL A 79 -9.56 -8.60 -20.36
CA VAL A 79 -9.31 -9.89 -19.69
C VAL A 79 -8.37 -9.69 -18.51
N LEU A 80 -7.24 -8.99 -18.69
CA LEU A 80 -6.29 -8.71 -17.62
C LEU A 80 -6.92 -7.90 -16.48
N LYS A 81 -7.74 -6.88 -16.81
CA LYS A 81 -8.46 -6.08 -15.82
C LYS A 81 -9.44 -6.95 -15.01
N ARG A 82 -10.18 -7.84 -15.67
CA ARG A 82 -11.11 -8.78 -15.01
C ARG A 82 -10.35 -9.77 -14.12
N TYR A 83 -9.24 -10.32 -14.60
CA TYR A 83 -8.37 -11.22 -13.83
C TYR A 83 -7.79 -10.52 -12.59
N ALA A 84 -7.24 -9.32 -12.75
CA ALA A 84 -6.69 -8.53 -11.63
C ALA A 84 -7.77 -8.22 -10.59
N SER A 85 -8.98 -7.84 -11.02
CA SER A 85 -10.12 -7.61 -10.13
C SER A 85 -10.55 -8.88 -9.38
N ALA A 86 -10.59 -10.02 -10.07
CA ALA A 86 -10.89 -11.31 -9.45
C ALA A 86 -9.82 -11.72 -8.43
N SER A 87 -8.54 -11.55 -8.78
CA SER A 87 -7.39 -11.81 -7.91
C SER A 87 -7.45 -10.99 -6.61
N ALA A 88 -7.68 -9.68 -6.72
CA ALA A 88 -7.81 -8.79 -5.57
C ALA A 88 -8.98 -9.16 -4.64
N LYS A 89 -10.06 -9.73 -5.20
CA LYS A 89 -11.21 -10.23 -4.44
C LYS A 89 -11.03 -11.66 -3.92
N GLY A 90 -9.95 -12.34 -4.30
CA GLY A 90 -9.73 -13.75 -3.96
C GLY A 90 -10.71 -14.71 -4.65
N LEU A 91 -11.18 -14.36 -5.86
CA LEU A 91 -12.15 -15.13 -6.64
C LEU A 91 -11.49 -16.08 -7.66
N LEU A 92 -10.17 -16.15 -7.68
CA LEU A 92 -9.44 -17.00 -8.61
C LEU A 92 -9.68 -18.49 -8.28
N PRO A 93 -9.95 -19.33 -9.29
CA PRO A 93 -10.35 -20.73 -9.08
C PRO A 93 -9.23 -21.58 -8.47
N GLU A 94 -7.96 -21.21 -8.66
CA GLU A 94 -6.82 -21.87 -8.00
C GLU A 94 -6.76 -21.65 -6.48
N LYS A 95 -7.54 -20.71 -5.93
CA LYS A 95 -7.59 -20.43 -4.49
C LYS A 95 -8.85 -21.04 -3.86
N ARG A 96 -8.70 -21.58 -2.65
CA ARG A 96 -9.83 -21.99 -1.79
C ARG A 96 -10.78 -20.81 -1.55
N PRO A 97 -12.11 -21.01 -1.52
CA PRO A 97 -13.07 -19.96 -1.19
C PRO A 97 -12.75 -19.29 0.15
N ARG A 98 -12.52 -17.97 0.14
CA ARG A 98 -12.14 -17.22 1.35
C ARG A 98 -13.18 -17.28 2.49
N TRP A 99 -14.46 -17.42 2.13
CA TRP A 99 -15.61 -17.35 3.04
C TRP A 99 -16.27 -18.71 3.29
N ASP A 100 -15.56 -19.80 3.07
CA ASP A 100 -16.02 -21.07 3.62
C ASP A 100 -15.91 -21.08 5.16
N PHE A 101 -16.52 -22.07 5.81
CA PHE A 101 -16.68 -22.03 7.26
C PHE A 101 -15.36 -21.85 8.04
N PRO A 102 -14.26 -22.58 7.76
CA PRO A 102 -12.99 -22.34 8.44
C PRO A 102 -12.38 -20.96 8.16
N GLY A 103 -12.48 -20.45 6.92
CA GLY A 103 -12.00 -19.12 6.58
C GLY A 103 -12.80 -18.01 7.28
N ALA A 104 -14.12 -18.14 7.31
CA ALA A 104 -15.02 -17.25 8.03
C ALA A 104 -14.78 -17.30 9.55
N PHE A 105 -14.58 -18.49 10.11
CA PHE A 105 -14.27 -18.68 11.52
C PHE A 105 -12.95 -18.00 11.91
N TYR A 106 -11.89 -18.18 11.12
CA TYR A 106 -10.61 -17.48 11.32
C TYR A 106 -10.78 -15.95 11.23
N PHE A 107 -11.53 -15.46 10.25
CA PHE A 107 -11.73 -14.01 10.05
C PHE A 107 -12.39 -13.32 11.25
N VAL A 108 -13.33 -13.96 11.93
CA VAL A 108 -13.95 -13.39 13.14
C VAL A 108 -12.93 -13.23 14.29
N ALA A 109 -11.78 -13.90 14.23
CA ALA A 109 -10.74 -13.85 15.24
C ALA A 109 -9.58 -12.86 14.96
N THR A 110 -9.54 -12.19 13.80
CA THR A 110 -8.45 -11.26 13.38
C THR A 110 -8.93 -9.83 13.20
#